data_AF-A0A1H0AYV9-F1
#
_entry.id   AF-A0A1H0AYV9-F1
#
_cell.length_a   1.000
_cell.length_b   1.000
_cell.length_c   1.000
_cell.angle_alpha   90.00
_cell.angle_beta   90.00
_cell.angle_gamma   90.00
#
_symmetry.space_group_name_H-M   'P 1'
#
loop_
_entity.id
_entity.type
_entity.pdbx_description
1 polymer ?
#
loop_
_entity_poly.entity_id
_entity_poly.type
_entity_poly.pdbx_seq_one_letter_code
_entity_poly.pdbx_strand_id
1 'polypeptide(L)'
;MHILPTISTMFIVISAIFVGFGWYHILKGNRETHQKLMVLGAIFALAFFLIYMSRTLFEGNTAFGGPESLKLPYHLFLFFHITLATVGGVLGLITLWFAYKNKFLKHKKIGRVAAIVWLLTAPTGVLVYVLLYLMYPGGTTKPVIDAIFGL
;
A
#
# COMPACT_ATOMS: atom_id res chain seq x y z
N MET A 1 7.70 18.36 9.89
CA MET A 1 6.50 17.60 9.49
C MET A 1 6.85 16.77 8.25
N HIS A 2 6.60 15.46 8.28
CA HIS A 2 6.88 14.58 7.14
C HIS A 2 5.67 14.55 6.18
N ILE A 3 5.51 15.62 5.39
CA ILE A 3 4.32 15.87 4.57
C ILE A 3 4.08 14.73 3.55
N LEU A 4 5.11 14.32 2.81
CA LEU A 4 4.98 13.30 1.77
C LEU A 4 4.57 11.92 2.33
N PRO A 5 5.20 11.39 3.40
CA PRO A 5 4.73 10.16 4.05
C PRO A 5 3.31 10.24 4.58
N THR A 6 2.89 11.37 5.14
CA THR A 6 1.52 11.56 5.63
C THR A 6 0.51 11.50 4.49
N ILE A 7 0.73 12.26 3.41
CA ILE A 7 -0.15 12.28 2.24
C ILE A 7 -0.21 10.88 1.59
N SER A 8 0.94 10.24 1.43
CA SER A 8 1.03 8.87 0.92
C SER A 8 0.19 7.91 1.78
N THR A 9 0.35 7.96 3.11
CA THR A 9 -0.42 7.13 4.05
C THR A 9 -1.92 7.41 3.98
N MET A 10 -2.32 8.67 3.84
CA MET A 10 -3.73 9.03 3.65
C MET A 10 -4.32 8.42 2.37
N PHE A 11 -3.58 8.46 1.26
CA PHE A 11 -4.05 7.89 -0.01
C PHE A 11 -4.25 6.39 0.06
N ILE A 12 -3.35 5.63 0.71
CA ILE A 12 -3.56 4.18 0.84
C ILE A 12 -4.72 3.85 1.78
N VAL A 13 -4.98 4.66 2.81
CA VAL A 13 -6.17 4.52 3.66
C VAL A 13 -7.45 4.79 2.88
N ILE A 14 -7.49 5.86 2.09
CA ILE A 14 -8.64 6.17 1.23
C ILE A 14 -8.86 5.05 0.20
N SER A 15 -7.80 4.52 -0.40
CA SER A 15 -7.85 3.36 -1.27
C SER A 15 -8.49 2.15 -0.58
N ALA A 16 -8.03 1.82 0.63
CA ALA A 16 -8.57 0.70 1.42
C ALA A 16 -10.05 0.89 1.74
N ILE A 17 -10.49 2.10 2.07
CA ILE A 17 -11.90 2.44 2.30
C ILE A 17 -12.73 2.16 1.04
N PHE A 18 -12.28 2.63 -0.12
CA PHE A 18 -12.97 2.36 -1.39
C PHE A 18 -13.01 0.87 -1.75
N VAL A 19 -11.92 0.13 -1.50
CA VAL A 19 -11.90 -1.33 -1.69
C VAL A 19 -12.90 -2.01 -0.75
N GLY A 20 -12.96 -1.61 0.51
CA GLY A 20 -13.92 -2.14 1.50
C GLY A 20 -15.37 -1.90 1.09
N PHE A 21 -15.74 -0.66 0.75
CA PHE A 21 -17.09 -0.35 0.28
C PHE A 21 -17.39 -1.01 -1.07
N GLY A 22 -16.43 -1.06 -1.98
CA GLY A 22 -16.59 -1.72 -3.27
C GLY A 22 -16.80 -3.23 -3.09
N TRP A 23 -16.15 -3.86 -2.11
CA TRP A 23 -16.44 -5.24 -1.73
C TRP A 23 -17.89 -5.36 -1.24
N TYR A 24 -18.28 -4.55 -0.27
CA TYR A 24 -19.64 -4.58 0.26
C TYR A 24 -20.71 -4.45 -0.83
N HIS A 25 -20.53 -3.54 -1.78
CA HIS A 25 -21.47 -3.34 -2.89
C HIS A 25 -21.54 -4.54 -3.86
N ILE A 26 -20.43 -5.23 -4.14
CA ILE A 26 -20.50 -6.42 -5.00
C ILE A 26 -21.20 -7.59 -4.32
N LEU A 27 -21.09 -7.72 -3.00
CA LEU A 27 -21.86 -8.72 -2.24
C LEU A 27 -23.36 -8.45 -2.30
N LYS A 28 -23.76 -7.18 -2.39
CA LYS A 28 -25.16 -6.77 -2.60
C LYS A 28 -25.63 -6.85 -4.06
N GLY A 29 -24.75 -7.22 -4.99
CA GLY A 29 -25.08 -7.28 -6.43
C GLY A 29 -24.98 -5.94 -7.16
N ASN A 30 -24.58 -4.85 -6.49
CA ASN A 30 -24.46 -3.51 -7.07
C ASN A 30 -23.16 -3.37 -7.88
N ARG A 31 -23.13 -3.97 -9.08
CA ARG A 31 -21.92 -4.05 -9.93
C ARG A 31 -21.38 -2.70 -10.36
N GLU A 32 -22.26 -1.76 -10.73
CA GLU A 32 -21.86 -0.43 -11.18
C GLU A 32 -21.14 0.35 -10.07
N THR A 33 -21.72 0.36 -8.86
CA THR A 33 -21.11 1.00 -7.68
C THR A 33 -19.79 0.32 -7.32
N HIS A 34 -19.74 -1.02 -7.33
CA HIS A 34 -18.49 -1.76 -7.13
C HIS A 34 -17.40 -1.30 -8.10
N GLN A 35 -17.70 -1.22 -9.40
CA GLN A 35 -16.73 -0.82 -10.41
C GLN A 35 -16.23 0.61 -10.18
N LYS A 36 -17.13 1.56 -9.90
CA LYS A 36 -16.76 2.96 -9.59
C LYS A 36 -15.82 3.03 -8.39
N LEU A 37 -16.15 2.33 -7.31
CA LEU A 37 -15.34 2.31 -6.09
C LEU A 37 -13.99 1.62 -6.31
N MET A 38 -13.93 0.52 -7.06
CA MET A 38 -12.67 -0.17 -7.37
C MET A 38 -11.73 0.70 -8.23
N VAL A 39 -12.27 1.45 -9.19
CA VAL A 39 -11.49 2.40 -10.01
C VAL A 39 -10.95 3.54 -9.14
N LEU A 40 -11.78 4.14 -8.29
CA LEU A 40 -11.32 5.17 -7.35
C LEU A 40 -10.25 4.62 -6.40
N GLY A 41 -10.48 3.43 -5.83
CA GLY A 41 -9.50 2.74 -4.98
C GLY A 41 -8.16 2.51 -5.69
N ALA A 42 -8.19 2.12 -6.96
CA ALA A 42 -6.99 1.94 -7.77
C ALA A 42 -6.25 3.25 -8.08
N ILE A 43 -6.98 4.34 -8.33
CA ILE A 43 -6.39 5.68 -8.54
C ILE A 43 -5.66 6.14 -7.27
N PHE A 44 -6.27 6.01 -6.10
CA PHE A 44 -5.63 6.36 -4.83
C PHE A 44 -4.43 5.45 -4.51
N ALA A 45 -4.52 4.15 -4.82
CA ALA A 45 -3.40 3.22 -4.67
C ALA A 45 -2.21 3.61 -5.57
N LEU A 46 -2.49 4.00 -6.83
CA LEU A 46 -1.48 4.46 -7.76
C LEU A 46 -0.82 5.75 -7.28
N ALA A 47 -1.63 6.72 -6.82
CA ALA A 47 -1.11 7.98 -6.27
C ALA A 47 -0.22 7.73 -5.04
N PHE A 48 -0.64 6.84 -4.11
CA PHE A 48 0.19 6.38 -3.00
C PHE A 48 1.55 5.87 -3.49
N PHE A 49 1.52 4.95 -4.47
CA PHE A 49 2.73 4.29 -4.97
C PHE A 49 3.68 5.27 -5.65
N LEU A 50 3.14 6.20 -6.46
CA LEU A 50 3.95 7.22 -7.13
C LEU A 50 4.65 8.12 -6.10
N ILE A 51 3.94 8.59 -5.08
CA ILE A 51 4.54 9.42 -4.02
C ILE A 51 5.60 8.63 -3.24
N TYR A 52 5.27 7.40 -2.83
CA TYR A 52 6.19 6.53 -2.09
C TYR A 52 7.48 6.26 -2.89
N MET A 53 7.34 5.89 -4.17
CA MET A 53 8.46 5.60 -5.05
C MET A 53 9.32 6.84 -5.28
N SER A 54 8.69 7.99 -5.56
CA SER A 54 9.40 9.26 -5.81
C SER A 54 10.24 9.63 -4.58
N ARG A 55 9.64 9.59 -3.39
CA ARG A 55 10.37 9.84 -2.14
C ARG A 55 11.52 8.86 -1.96
N THR A 56 11.30 7.57 -2.18
CA THR A 56 12.33 6.54 -2.01
C THR A 56 13.51 6.78 -2.96
N LEU A 57 13.25 7.20 -4.19
CA LEU A 57 14.27 7.49 -5.19
C LEU A 57 15.10 8.74 -4.86
N PHE A 58 14.44 9.84 -4.47
CA PHE A 58 15.09 11.15 -4.33
C PHE A 58 15.48 11.54 -2.90
N GLU A 59 14.71 11.13 -1.89
CA GLU A 59 14.93 11.49 -0.48
C GLU A 59 15.45 10.32 0.36
N GLY A 60 15.31 9.09 -0.16
CA GLY A 60 15.60 7.86 0.58
C GLY A 60 14.48 7.45 1.54
N ASN A 61 14.71 6.33 2.24
CA ASN A 61 13.78 5.78 3.23
C ASN A 61 14.06 6.32 4.64
N THR A 62 13.14 6.10 5.58
CA THR A 62 13.35 6.46 6.99
C THR A 62 13.92 5.26 7.73
N ALA A 63 15.01 5.47 8.48
CA ALA A 63 15.53 4.46 9.39
C ALA A 63 14.67 4.37 10.65
N PHE A 64 14.62 3.19 11.28
CA PHE A 64 13.95 3.03 12.57
C PHE A 64 14.77 3.66 13.69
N GLY A 65 14.22 4.68 14.36
CA GLY A 65 14.90 5.42 15.43
C GLY A 65 14.70 4.85 16.85
N GLY A 66 14.08 3.68 16.98
CA GLY A 66 13.72 3.10 18.28
C GLY A 66 14.87 2.37 18.99
N PRO A 67 14.62 1.91 20.24
CA PRO A 67 15.57 1.12 21.02
C PRO A 67 16.08 -0.12 20.28
N GLU A 68 17.31 -0.54 20.57
CA GLU A 68 17.93 -1.71 19.93
C GLU A 68 17.12 -3.00 20.11
N SER A 69 16.50 -3.19 21.27
CA SER A 69 15.61 -4.32 21.56
C SER A 69 14.39 -4.41 20.63
N LEU A 70 13.94 -3.29 20.05
CA LEU A 70 12.80 -3.25 19.13
C LEU A 70 13.21 -3.30 17.65
N LYS A 71 14.51 -3.20 17.32
CA LYS A 71 14.98 -3.23 15.94
C LYS A 71 14.60 -4.53 15.24
N LEU A 72 14.90 -5.69 15.83
CA LEU A 72 14.60 -6.98 15.20
C LEU A 72 13.08 -7.21 15.02
N PRO A 73 12.22 -7.03 16.05
CA PRO A 73 10.78 -7.10 15.88
C PRO A 73 10.25 -6.17 14.78
N TYR A 74 10.74 -4.93 14.74
CA TYR A 74 10.35 -3.96 13.72
C TYR A 74 10.73 -4.42 12.31
N HIS A 75 11.96 -4.91 12.09
CA HIS A 75 12.38 -5.34 10.75
C HIS A 75 11.64 -6.59 10.27
N LEU A 76 11.33 -7.52 11.18
CA LEU A 76 10.47 -8.67 10.85
C LEU A 76 9.06 -8.23 10.45
N PHE A 77 8.48 -7.29 11.22
CA PHE A 77 7.19 -6.68 10.88
C PHE A 77 7.22 -5.95 9.54
N LEU A 78 8.27 -5.16 9.29
CA LEU A 78 8.45 -4.43 8.04
C LEU A 78 8.58 -5.38 6.85
N PHE A 79 9.36 -6.45 6.99
CA PHE A 79 9.49 -7.49 5.96
C PHE A 79 8.14 -8.13 5.64
N PHE A 80 7.36 -8.46 6.67
CA PHE A 80 6.00 -8.98 6.52
C PHE A 80 5.10 -7.97 5.79
N HIS A 81 5.10 -6.71 6.20
CA HIS A 81 4.32 -5.65 5.57
C HIS A 81 4.66 -5.49 4.09
N ILE A 82 5.96 -5.40 3.75
CA ILE A 82 6.42 -5.26 2.36
C ILE A 82 5.97 -6.46 1.53
N THR A 83 6.13 -7.68 2.04
CA THR A 83 5.69 -8.90 1.34
C THR A 83 4.19 -8.85 1.07
N LEU A 84 3.39 -8.49 2.06
CA LEU A 84 1.94 -8.39 1.93
C LEU A 84 1.53 -7.27 0.96
N ALA A 85 2.23 -6.13 0.97
CA ALA A 85 2.01 -5.02 0.05
C ALA A 85 2.35 -5.39 -1.40
N THR A 86 3.47 -6.07 -1.64
CA THR A 86 3.87 -6.56 -2.95
C THR A 86 2.86 -7.57 -3.50
N VAL A 87 2.48 -8.56 -2.69
CA VAL A 87 1.48 -9.56 -3.09
C VAL A 87 0.13 -8.88 -3.36
N GLY A 88 -0.32 -7.97 -2.49
CA GLY A 88 -1.54 -7.20 -2.68
C GLY A 88 -1.54 -6.39 -3.98
N GLY A 89 -0.43 -5.71 -4.29
CA GLY A 89 -0.26 -4.92 -5.51
C GLY A 89 -0.35 -5.78 -6.78
N VAL A 90 0.37 -6.90 -6.81
CA VAL A 90 0.33 -7.85 -7.93
C VAL A 90 -1.08 -8.42 -8.13
N LEU A 91 -1.73 -8.86 -7.05
CA LEU A 91 -3.10 -9.37 -7.12
C LEU A 91 -4.11 -8.30 -7.57
N GLY A 92 -3.92 -7.04 -7.13
CA GLY A 92 -4.71 -5.89 -7.57
C GLY A 92 -4.61 -5.67 -9.08
N LEU A 93 -3.38 -5.64 -9.62
CA LEU A 93 -3.13 -5.50 -11.06
C LEU A 93 -3.73 -6.65 -11.88
N ILE A 94 -3.56 -7.90 -11.42
CA ILE A 94 -4.17 -9.08 -12.05
C ILE A 94 -5.70 -8.97 -12.07
N THR A 95 -6.29 -8.51 -10.96
CA THR A 95 -7.74 -8.37 -10.83
C THR A 95 -8.30 -7.31 -11.78
N LEU A 96 -7.60 -6.17 -11.93
CA LEU A 96 -7.92 -5.12 -12.91
C LEU A 96 -7.76 -5.64 -14.34
N TRP A 97 -6.71 -6.41 -14.63
CA TRP A 97 -6.49 -7.00 -15.94
C TRP A 97 -7.62 -7.96 -16.33
N PHE A 98 -8.08 -8.81 -15.41
CA PHE A 98 -9.23 -9.68 -15.67
C PHE A 98 -10.52 -8.90 -15.90
N ALA A 99 -10.74 -7.80 -15.18
CA ALA A 99 -11.88 -6.91 -15.41
C ALA A 99 -11.81 -6.29 -16.82
N TYR A 100 -10.65 -5.76 -17.21
CA TYR A 100 -10.42 -5.19 -18.55
C TYR A 100 -10.65 -6.21 -19.68
N LYS A 101 -10.27 -7.48 -19.46
CA LYS A 101 -10.51 -8.57 -20.41
C LYS A 101 -11.91 -9.20 -20.32
N ASN A 102 -12.84 -8.63 -19.55
CA ASN A 102 -14.18 -9.16 -19.30
C ASN A 102 -14.20 -10.62 -18.79
N LYS A 103 -13.12 -11.07 -18.13
CA LYS A 103 -12.96 -12.43 -17.58
C LYS A 103 -13.49 -12.49 -16.14
N PHE A 104 -14.79 -12.22 -15.96
CA PHE A 104 -15.40 -11.99 -14.64
C PHE A 104 -15.35 -13.20 -13.69
N LEU A 105 -15.38 -14.43 -14.20
CA LEU A 105 -15.22 -15.63 -13.36
C LEU A 105 -13.85 -15.67 -12.68
N LYS A 106 -12.77 -15.36 -13.42
CA LYS A 106 -11.41 -15.28 -12.89
C LYS A 106 -11.26 -14.06 -11.97
N HIS A 107 -11.80 -12.91 -12.38
CA HIS A 107 -11.85 -11.71 -11.56
C HIS A 107 -12.50 -11.98 -10.19
N LYS A 108 -13.65 -12.66 -10.14
CA LYS A 108 -14.33 -12.98 -8.87
C LYS A 108 -13.51 -13.89 -7.95
N LYS A 109 -12.74 -14.82 -8.51
CA LYS A 109 -11.89 -15.74 -7.73
C LYS A 109 -10.70 -15.00 -7.14
N ILE A 110 -9.95 -14.29 -7.98
CA ILE A 110 -8.72 -13.58 -7.56
C ILE A 110 -9.04 -12.31 -6.79
N GLY A 111 -10.06 -11.56 -7.20
CA GLY A 111 -10.46 -10.30 -6.58
C GLY A 111 -10.87 -10.43 -5.12
N ARG A 112 -11.44 -11.58 -4.71
CA ARG A 112 -11.68 -11.87 -3.29
C ARG A 112 -10.38 -11.97 -2.51
N VAL A 113 -9.40 -12.74 -3.00
CA VAL A 113 -8.10 -12.86 -2.34
C VAL A 113 -7.36 -11.52 -2.34
N ALA A 114 -7.36 -10.82 -3.48
CA ALA A 114 -6.76 -9.50 -3.63
C ALA A 114 -7.30 -8.52 -2.60
N ALA A 115 -8.62 -8.45 -2.44
CA ALA A 115 -9.23 -7.52 -1.52
C ALA A 115 -8.97 -7.89 -0.04
N ILE A 116 -8.86 -9.17 0.32
CA ILE A 116 -8.49 -9.58 1.71
C ILE A 116 -7.08 -9.12 2.00
N VAL A 117 -6.15 -9.48 1.12
CA VAL A 117 -4.74 -9.11 1.26
C VAL A 117 -4.63 -7.59 1.36
N TRP A 118 -5.29 -6.85 0.47
CA TRP A 118 -5.25 -5.39 0.46
C TRP A 118 -5.77 -4.75 1.76
N LEU A 119 -6.91 -5.24 2.27
CA LEU A 119 -7.51 -4.73 3.51
C LEU A 119 -6.71 -5.13 4.76
N LEU A 120 -5.91 -6.20 4.72
CA LEU A 120 -4.94 -6.54 5.77
C LEU A 120 -3.65 -5.70 5.66
N THR A 121 -3.18 -5.42 4.43
CA THR A 121 -1.98 -4.61 4.20
C THR A 121 -2.16 -3.18 4.68
N ALA A 122 -3.28 -2.52 4.36
CA ALA A 122 -3.42 -1.09 4.63
C ALA A 122 -3.24 -0.71 6.13
N PRO A 123 -3.85 -1.41 7.11
CA PRO A 123 -3.59 -1.17 8.52
C PRO A 123 -2.12 -1.38 8.91
N THR A 124 -1.46 -2.42 8.38
CA THR A 124 -0.03 -2.63 8.65
C THR A 124 0.84 -1.49 8.11
N GLY A 125 0.48 -0.89 6.97
CA GLY A 125 1.15 0.29 6.44
C GLY A 125 0.95 1.54 7.30
N VAL A 126 -0.26 1.74 7.85
CA VAL A 126 -0.50 2.79 8.84
C VAL A 126 0.36 2.57 10.09
N LEU A 127 0.49 1.33 10.56
CA LEU A 127 1.40 1.00 11.66
C LEU A 127 2.85 1.32 11.33
N VAL A 128 3.34 0.99 10.13
CA VAL A 128 4.69 1.39 9.69
C VAL A 128 4.85 2.91 9.78
N TYR A 129 3.86 3.68 9.32
CA TYR A 129 3.89 5.14 9.42
C TYR A 129 3.94 5.62 10.88
N VAL A 130 3.08 5.10 11.74
CA VAL A 130 3.04 5.47 13.17
C VAL A 130 4.39 5.18 13.84
N LEU A 131 4.95 3.98 13.61
CA LEU A 131 6.22 3.58 14.18
C LEU A 131 7.38 4.47 13.70
N LEU A 132 7.44 4.78 12.41
CA LEU A 132 8.55 5.54 11.82
C LEU A 132 8.45 7.06 11.98
N TYR A 133 7.26 7.63 12.14
CA TYR A 133 7.09 9.09 12.12
C TYR A 133 6.47 9.69 13.37
N LEU A 134 5.79 8.89 14.20
CA LEU A 134 5.16 9.37 15.43
C LEU A 134 5.85 8.83 16.69
N MET A 135 6.20 7.54 16.72
CA MET A 135 6.75 6.91 17.92
C MET A 135 8.28 6.87 17.94
N TYR A 136 8.91 6.45 16.84
CA TYR A 136 10.35 6.23 16.75
C TYR A 136 10.97 6.90 15.51
N PRO A 137 10.85 8.24 15.40
CA PRO A 137 11.41 8.98 14.27
C PRO A 137 12.93 8.77 14.21
N GLY A 138 13.39 8.21 13.09
CA GLY A 138 14.80 8.09 12.77
C GLY A 138 15.23 9.03 11.66
N GLY A 139 16.53 8.99 11.33
CA GLY A 139 17.10 9.76 10.22
C GLY A 139 16.65 9.23 8.85
N THR A 140 16.85 10.04 7.83
CA THR A 140 16.73 9.61 6.44
C THR A 140 17.95 8.78 6.05
N THR A 141 17.70 7.70 5.32
CA THR A 141 18.74 6.89 4.65
C THR A 141 19.15 7.57 3.35
N LYS A 142 20.28 7.15 2.78
CA LYS A 142 20.71 7.66 1.48
C LYS A 142 19.63 7.45 0.41
N PRO A 143 19.39 8.43 -0.47
CA PRO A 143 18.56 8.25 -1.66
C PRO A 143 18.96 7.01 -2.45
N VAL A 144 17.98 6.31 -3.02
CA VAL A 144 18.26 5.11 -3.83
C VAL A 144 19.05 5.47 -5.08
N ILE A 145 18.84 6.66 -5.65
CA ILE A 145 19.62 7.12 -6.81
C ILE A 145 21.11 7.22 -6.48
N ASP A 146 21.46 7.78 -5.33
CA ASP A 146 22.86 7.89 -4.88
C ASP A 146 23.46 6.50 -4.60
N ALA A 147 22.68 5.59 -4.01
CA ALA A 147 23.13 4.23 -3.73
C ALA A 147 23.42 3.41 -5.00
N ILE A 148 22.70 3.67 -6.10
CA ILE A 148 22.87 2.96 -7.38
C ILE A 148 23.99 3.59 -8.21
N PHE A 149 24.04 4.92 -8.29
CA PHE A 149 24.95 5.63 -9.19
C PHE A 149 26.22 6.14 -8.51
N GLY A 150 26.34 6.00 -7.18
CA GLY A 150 27.52 6.42 -6.42
C GLY A 150 27.71 7.94 -6.34
N LEU A 151 26.61 8.69 -6.41
CA LEU A 151 26.59 10.15 -6.28
C LEU A 151 26.72 10.61 -4.82
#